data_AF-A0ABF7RQQ4-F1
#
_entry.id   AF-A0ABF7RQQ4-F1
#
_cell.length_a   1.000
_cell.length_b   1.000
_cell.length_c   1.000
_cell.angle_alpha   90.00
_cell.angle_beta   90.00
_cell.angle_gamma   90.00
#
_symmetry.space_group_name_H-M   'P 1'
#
loop_
_entity.id
_entity.type
_entity.pdbx_description
1 polymer ?
#
loop_
_entity_poly.entity_id
_entity_poly.type
_entity_poly.pdbx_seq_one_letter_code
_entity_poly.pdbx_strand_id
1 'polypeptide(L)' 'MINLLSASKCLTGVIEGDSVPQEFIPEMVDLYRSGKFLLDKMVKFYQPERINEAIKDSVNGNTIKPIIVFDEEYK' A
#
# COMPACT_ATOMS: atom_id res chain seq x y z
N MET A 1 11.81 12.49 26.37
CA MET A 1 11.40 11.40 27.29
C MET A 1 10.47 11.88 28.38
N ILE A 2 10.79 12.96 29.11
CA ILE A 2 9.91 13.54 30.15
C ILE A 2 8.47 13.77 29.68
N ASN A 3 8.27 14.34 28.47
CA ASN A 3 6.92 14.58 27.92
C ASN A 3 6.10 13.31 27.61
N LEU A 4 6.74 12.16 27.37
CA LEU A 4 6.02 10.90 27.21
C LEU A 4 5.61 10.35 28.58
N LEU A 5 6.54 10.39 29.55
CA LEU A 5 6.35 9.85 30.89
C LEU A 5 5.35 10.65 31.73
N SER A 6 5.41 11.99 31.69
CA SER A 6 4.52 12.87 32.45
C SER A 6 3.06 12.80 31.98
N ALA A 7 2.82 12.39 30.74
CA ALA A 7 1.50 12.21 30.15
C ALA A 7 1.11 10.73 30.01
N SER A 8 1.89 9.80 30.58
CA SER A 8 1.65 8.34 30.50
C SER A 8 1.43 7.82 29.06
N LYS A 9 2.13 8.38 28.08
CA LYS A 9 2.01 7.99 26.67
C LYS A 9 2.88 6.77 26.35
N CYS A 10 2.37 5.88 25.49
CA CYS A 10 3.12 4.74 24.96
C CYS A 10 3.79 5.08 23.61
N LEU A 11 4.96 4.51 23.36
CA LEU A 11 5.65 4.53 22.07
C LEU A 11 5.95 3.09 21.66
N THR A 12 5.45 2.68 20.50
CA THR A 12 5.64 1.33 19.95
C THR A 12 6.24 1.45 18.56
N GLY A 13 7.32 0.71 18.31
CA GLY A 13 7.85 0.51 16.97
C GLY A 13 7.06 -0.58 16.24
N VAL A 14 6.85 -0.42 14.94
CA VAL A 14 6.10 -1.35 14.09
C VAL A 14 6.90 -1.59 12.82
N ILE A 15 6.98 -2.85 12.39
CA ILE A 15 7.57 -3.26 11.12
C ILE A 15 6.44 -3.90 10.31
N GLU A 16 6.19 -3.41 9.09
CA GLU A 16 5.20 -3.97 8.16
C GLU A 16 3.81 -4.23 8.79
N GLY A 17 3.39 -3.36 9.71
CA GLY A 17 2.10 -3.46 10.39
C GLY A 17 2.01 -4.45 11.55
N ASP A 18 3.11 -5.12 11.94
CA ASP A 18 3.13 -6.14 13.03
C ASP A 18 2.05 -7.22 12.84
N SER A 19 1.90 -7.66 11.59
CA SER A 19 0.84 -8.60 11.17
C SER A 19 1.39 -10.00 10.89
N VAL A 20 0.51 -10.99 10.92
CA VAL A 20 0.77 -12.33 10.36
C VAL A 20 0.31 -12.32 8.90
N PRO A 21 1.21 -12.24 7.90
CA PRO A 21 0.80 -11.98 6.51
C PRO A 21 -0.12 -13.04 5.91
N GLN A 22 0.06 -14.31 6.31
CA GLN A 22 -0.75 -15.44 5.86
C GLN A 22 -2.21 -15.34 6.30
N GLU A 23 -2.50 -14.59 7.36
CA GLU A 23 -3.85 -14.35 7.88
C GLU A 23 -4.38 -12.99 7.39
N PHE A 24 -3.54 -11.96 7.48
CA PHE A 24 -3.92 -10.58 7.21
C PHE A 24 -4.15 -10.28 5.72
N ILE A 25 -3.35 -10.83 4.81
CA ILE A 25 -3.53 -10.59 3.37
C ILE A 25 -4.88 -11.16 2.88
N PRO A 26 -5.27 -12.41 3.22
CA PRO A 26 -6.62 -12.90 2.91
C PRO A 26 -7.74 -12.00 3.42
N GLU A 27 -7.64 -11.50 4.67
CA GLU A 27 -8.63 -10.57 5.24
C GLU A 27 -8.71 -9.27 4.41
N MET A 28 -7.57 -8.69 4.02
CA MET A 28 -7.55 -7.50 3.15
C MET A 28 -8.21 -7.75 1.80
N VAL A 29 -8.03 -8.94 1.22
CA VAL A 29 -8.69 -9.34 -0.04
C VAL A 29 -10.20 -9.42 0.15
N ASP A 30 -10.69 -9.95 1.27
CA ASP A 30 -12.12 -10.01 1.57
C ASP A 30 -12.71 -8.62 1.82
N LEU A 31 -11.97 -7.73 2.46
CA LEU A 31 -12.35 -6.32 2.60
C LEU A 31 -12.42 -5.60 1.24
N TYR A 32 -11.48 -5.88 0.33
CA TYR A 32 -11.52 -5.36 -1.04
C TYR A 32 -12.75 -5.86 -1.79
N ARG A 33 -12.99 -7.17 -1.79
CA ARG A 33 -14.13 -7.80 -2.47
C ARG A 33 -15.49 -7.34 -1.93
N SER A 34 -15.56 -7.00 -0.64
CA SER A 34 -16.76 -6.45 -0.01
C SER A 34 -16.91 -4.94 -0.16
N GLY A 35 -16.02 -4.27 -0.90
CA GLY A 35 -16.06 -2.83 -1.15
C GLY A 35 -15.66 -1.96 0.04
N LYS A 36 -15.12 -2.56 1.11
CA LYS A 36 -14.68 -1.87 2.33
C LYS A 36 -13.24 -1.39 2.25
N PHE A 37 -12.47 -1.87 1.28
CA PHE A 37 -11.12 -1.43 0.99
C PHE A 37 -11.01 -1.01 -0.48
N LEU A 38 -10.90 0.29 -0.73
CA LEU A 38 -10.95 0.89 -2.08
C LEU A 38 -9.56 0.94 -2.73
N LEU A 39 -8.92 -0.22 -2.87
CA LEU A 39 -7.56 -0.35 -3.41
C LEU A 39 -7.46 0.15 -4.87
N ASP A 40 -8.51 -0.11 -5.64
CA ASP A 40 -8.70 0.30 -7.04
C ASP A 40 -8.54 1.82 -7.26
N LYS A 41 -8.88 2.64 -6.25
CA LYS A 41 -8.74 4.10 -6.33
C LYS A 41 -7.31 4.61 -6.11
N MET A 42 -6.39 3.76 -5.68
CA MET A 42 -5.02 4.14 -5.35
C MET A 42 -3.99 3.67 -6.38
N VAL A 43 -4.40 2.76 -7.26
CA VAL A 43 -3.50 2.12 -8.22
C VAL A 43 -3.56 2.78 -9.60
N LYS A 44 -2.43 2.78 -10.30
CA LYS A 44 -2.36 3.08 -11.74
C LYS A 44 -1.50 2.03 -12.42
N PHE A 45 -2.01 1.49 -13.52
CA PHE A 45 -1.34 0.46 -14.28
C PHE A 45 -0.40 1.05 -15.34
N TYR A 46 0.74 0.41 -15.52
CA TYR A 46 1.75 0.77 -16.52
C TYR A 46 2.23 -0.51 -17.23
N GLN A 47 2.53 -0.37 -18.52
CA GLN A 47 3.24 -1.39 -19.28
C GLN A 47 4.73 -1.42 -18.87
N PRO A 48 5.46 -2.54 -19.06
CA PRO A 48 6.83 -2.69 -18.60
C PRO A 48 7.79 -1.63 -19.19
N GLU A 49 7.57 -1.22 -20.44
CA GLU A 49 8.38 -0.22 -21.14
C GLU A 49 8.27 1.17 -20.48
N ARG A 50 7.22 1.40 -19.67
CA ARG A 50 6.95 2.67 -18.98
C ARG A 50 7.42 2.67 -17.53
N ILE A 51 8.27 1.73 -17.12
CA ILE A 51 8.77 1.64 -15.73
C ILE A 51 9.36 2.95 -15.20
N ASN A 52 10.11 3.68 -16.02
CA ASN A 52 10.71 4.96 -15.61
C ASN A 52 9.66 6.05 -15.37
N GLU A 53 8.57 6.03 -16.13
CA GLU A 53 7.44 6.94 -15.93
C GLU A 53 6.68 6.58 -14.65
N ALA A 54 6.40 5.29 -14.42
CA ALA A 54 5.77 4.80 -13.21
C ALA A 54 6.52 5.24 -11.94
N ILE A 55 7.85 5.14 -11.95
CA ILE A 55 8.72 5.62 -10.87
C ILE A 55 8.59 7.13 -10.70
N LYS A 56 8.70 7.90 -11.80
CA LYS A 56 8.60 9.37 -11.76
C LYS A 56 7.24 9.83 -11.21
N ASP A 57 6.15 9.20 -11.64
CA ASP A 57 4.81 9.53 -11.16
C ASP A 57 4.61 9.16 -9.69
N SER A 58 5.24 8.07 -9.22
CA SER A 58 5.22 7.72 -7.79
C SER A 58 5.97 8.73 -6.93
N VAL A 59 7.19 9.12 -7.35
CA VAL A 59 8.01 10.11 -6.62
C VAL A 59 7.34 11.48 -6.57
N ASN A 60 6.69 11.90 -7.65
CA ASN A 60 6.02 13.20 -7.72
C ASN A 60 4.64 13.20 -7.05
N GLY A 61 4.13 12.04 -6.60
CA GLY A 61 2.81 11.90 -6.01
C GLY A 61 1.64 11.91 -7.01
N ASN A 62 1.92 11.91 -8.31
CA ASN A 62 0.90 11.77 -9.36
C ASN A 62 0.22 10.39 -9.31
N THR A 63 0.94 9.37 -8.83
CA THR A 63 0.43 8.00 -8.63
C THR A 63 0.78 7.52 -7.23
N ILE A 64 -0.22 7.10 -6.47
CA ILE A 64 -0.01 6.57 -5.11
C ILE A 64 0.68 5.20 -5.17
N LYS A 65 0.12 4.26 -5.96
CA LYS A 65 0.68 2.91 -6.12
C LYS A 65 0.76 2.51 -7.60
N PRO A 66 1.92 2.62 -8.26
CA PRO A 66 2.08 2.10 -9.61
C PRO A 66 2.09 0.56 -9.58
N ILE A 67 1.44 -0.06 -10.56
CA ILE A 67 1.51 -1.50 -10.82
C ILE A 67 2.04 -1.70 -12.24
N ILE A 68 3.12 -2.47 -12.37
CA ILE A 68 3.64 -2.89 -13.67
C ILE A 68 2.94 -4.18 -14.07
N VAL A 69 2.30 -4.16 -15.22
CA VAL A 69 1.55 -5.28 -15.78
C VAL A 69 2.40 -5.89 -16.88
N PHE A 70 2.81 -7.15 -16.71
CA PHE A 70 3.63 -7.87 -17.70
C PHE A 70 2.80 -8.69 -18.68
N ASP A 71 1.55 -8.97 -18.32
CA ASP A 71 0.61 -9.73 -19.15
C ASP A 71 -0.23 -8.76 -19.99
N GLU A 72 -0.16 -8.90 -21.32
CA GLU A 72 -0.91 -8.06 -22.26
C GLU A 72 -2.43 -8.23 -22.13
N GLU A 73 -2.90 -9.36 -21.60
CA GLU A 73 -4.33 -9.67 -21.45
C GLU A 73 -4.92 -9.21 -20.10
N TYR A 74 -4.11 -8.64 -19.21
CA TYR A 74 -4.56 -8.17 -17.90
C TYR A 74 -5.55 -7.01 -18.03
N LYS A 75 -6.74 -7.16 -17.44
CA LYS A 75 -7.85 -6.20 -17.47
C LYS A 75 -7.99 -5.44 -16.18
#